data_AF-A0A9N8LD37-F1
#
_entry.id   AF-A0A9N8LD37-F1
#
_cell.length_a   1.000
_cell.length_b   1.000
_cell.length_c   1.000
_cell.angle_alpha   90.00
_cell.angle_beta   90.00
_cell.angle_gamma   90.00
#
_symmetry.space_group_name_H-M   'P 1'
#
loop_
_entity.id
_entity.type
_entity.pdbx_description
1 polymer ?
#
loop_
_entity_poly.entity_id
_entity_poly.type
_entity_poly.pdbx_seq_one_letter_code
_entity_poly.pdbx_strand_id
1 'polypeptide(L)'
;MTGPVQGRHADLLTPEAVKFLAVLHRNFEATRQDLLRARAIRQTALDGGAMLNFLPETAHIRENATWQCAPPAPGLTDRRVEITGP
;
A
#
# COMPACT_ATOMS: atom_id res chain seq x y z
N MET A 1 -16.61 -1.52 -16.71
CA MET A 1 -16.59 -2.91 -16.21
C MET A 1 -16.56 -3.82 -17.43
N THR A 2 -15.66 -4.81 -17.46
CA THR A 2 -15.46 -5.66 -18.65
C THR A 2 -16.17 -7.02 -18.55
N GLY A 3 -16.65 -7.41 -17.35
CA GLY A 3 -17.44 -8.62 -17.12
C GLY A 3 -18.84 -8.32 -16.58
N PRO A 4 -19.78 -9.30 -16.64
CA PRO A 4 -21.14 -9.12 -16.16
C PRO A 4 -21.19 -9.00 -14.62
N VAL A 5 -22.07 -8.12 -14.13
CA VAL A 5 -22.35 -7.94 -12.70
C VAL A 5 -23.65 -8.68 -12.38
N GLN A 6 -23.53 -9.94 -11.97
CA GLN A 6 -24.67 -10.84 -11.70
C GLN A 6 -24.40 -11.68 -10.46
N GLY A 7 -25.47 -12.22 -9.86
CA GLY A 7 -25.38 -13.01 -8.63
C GLY A 7 -24.66 -12.24 -7.51
N ARG A 8 -23.76 -12.91 -6.79
CA ARG A 8 -23.01 -12.30 -5.67
C ARG A 8 -22.16 -11.08 -6.05
N HIS A 9 -21.83 -10.88 -7.33
CA HIS A 9 -21.13 -9.66 -7.75
C HIS A 9 -22.00 -8.42 -7.59
N ALA A 10 -23.32 -8.53 -7.73
CA ALA A 10 -24.23 -7.41 -7.56
C ALA A 10 -24.29 -6.93 -6.09
N ASP A 11 -24.13 -7.85 -5.14
CA ASP A 11 -24.09 -7.55 -3.70
C ASP A 11 -22.82 -6.76 -3.31
N LEU A 12 -21.71 -7.01 -4.00
CA LEU A 12 -20.42 -6.37 -3.75
C LEU A 12 -20.23 -5.08 -4.56
N LEU A 13 -20.66 -5.07 -5.81
CA LEU A 13 -20.46 -3.99 -6.77
C LEU A 13 -21.73 -3.12 -6.85
N THR A 14 -22.24 -2.73 -5.68
CA THR A 14 -23.34 -1.79 -5.57
C THR A 14 -22.96 -0.44 -6.18
N PRO A 15 -23.93 0.39 -6.60
CA PRO A 15 -23.64 1.71 -7.15
C PRO A 15 -22.75 2.57 -6.24
N GLU A 16 -22.97 2.51 -4.92
CA GLU A 16 -22.21 3.25 -3.92
C GLU A 16 -20.78 2.73 -3.81
N ALA A 17 -20.59 1.40 -3.80
CA ALA A 17 -19.27 0.79 -3.75
C ALA A 17 -18.45 1.12 -5.01
N VAL A 18 -19.07 1.03 -6.19
CA VAL A 18 -18.42 1.40 -7.46
C VAL A 18 -18.07 2.88 -7.49
N LYS A 19 -18.97 3.75 -7.00
CA LYS A 19 -18.69 5.20 -6.88
C LYS A 19 -17.50 5.46 -5.96
N PHE A 20 -17.43 4.77 -4.83
CA PHE A 20 -16.31 4.88 -3.89
C PHE A 20 -14.99 4.42 -4.52
N LEU A 21 -14.98 3.24 -5.16
CA LEU A 21 -13.79 2.74 -5.89
C LEU A 21 -13.32 3.72 -6.97
N ALA A 22 -14.25 4.32 -7.69
CA ALA A 22 -13.92 5.31 -8.71
C ALA A 22 -13.28 6.57 -8.11
N VAL A 23 -13.69 7.00 -6.91
CA VAL A 23 -13.03 8.08 -6.17
C VAL A 23 -11.61 7.68 -5.80
N LEU A 24 -11.40 6.49 -5.21
CA LEU A 24 -10.06 6.01 -4.88
C LEU A 24 -9.14 5.96 -6.10
N HIS A 25 -9.62 5.37 -7.20
CA HIS A 25 -8.85 5.27 -8.43
C HIS A 25 -8.42 6.65 -8.96
N ARG A 26 -9.37 7.59 -9.07
CA ARG A 26 -9.05 8.96 -9.56
C ARG A 26 -8.05 9.70 -8.67
N ASN A 27 -8.06 9.47 -7.36
CA ASN A 27 -7.17 10.17 -6.44
C ASN A 27 -5.77 9.54 -6.36
N PHE A 28 -5.66 8.21 -6.50
CA PHE A 28 -4.43 7.50 -6.13
C PHE A 28 -3.75 6.74 -7.27
N GLU A 29 -4.41 6.51 -8.40
CA GLU A 29 -3.84 5.73 -9.50
C GLU A 29 -2.57 6.37 -10.08
N ALA A 30 -2.56 7.70 -10.26
CA ALA A 30 -1.40 8.40 -10.79
C ALA A 30 -0.15 8.18 -9.92
N THR A 31 -0.29 8.40 -8.60
CA THR A 31 0.80 8.15 -7.64
C THR A 31 1.22 6.68 -7.62
N ARG A 32 0.28 5.74 -7.73
CA ARG A 32 0.61 4.30 -7.82
C ARG A 32 1.49 4.01 -9.04
N GLN A 33 1.18 4.58 -10.19
CA GLN A 33 1.99 4.44 -11.41
C GLN A 33 3.37 5.08 -11.27
N ASP A 34 3.46 6.25 -10.65
CA ASP A 34 4.74 6.91 -10.36
C ASP A 34 5.65 6.06 -9.49
N LEU A 35 5.09 5.44 -8.44
CA LEU A 35 5.82 4.54 -7.57
C LEU A 35 6.28 3.27 -8.29
N LEU A 36 5.48 2.73 -9.21
CA LEU A 36 5.90 1.58 -10.04
C LEU A 36 7.07 1.96 -10.96
N ARG A 37 7.04 3.15 -11.57
CA ARG A 37 8.18 3.65 -12.37
C ARG A 37 9.42 3.86 -11.52
N ALA A 38 9.27 4.44 -10.32
CA ALA A 38 10.37 4.63 -9.38
C ALA A 38 11.03 3.31 -8.97
N ARG A 39 10.26 2.23 -8.82
CA ARG A 39 10.82 0.89 -8.55
C ARG A 39 11.69 0.40 -9.70
N ALA A 40 11.24 0.55 -10.95
CA ALA A 40 12.04 0.16 -12.12
C ALA A 40 13.35 0.96 -12.19
N ILE A 41 13.30 2.27 -11.96
CA ILE A 41 14.49 3.14 -11.93
C ILE A 41 15.46 2.68 -10.83
N ARG A 42 14.95 2.40 -9.62
CA ARG A 42 15.79 1.92 -8.51
C ARG A 42 16.44 0.58 -8.85
N GLN A 43 15.71 -0.33 -9.49
CA GLN A 43 16.24 -1.61 -9.91
C GLN A 43 17.40 -1.45 -10.91
N THR A 44 17.24 -0.61 -11.94
CA THR A 44 18.32 -0.32 -12.91
C THR A 44 19.58 0.21 -12.23
N ALA A 45 19.43 1.07 -11.21
CA ALA A 45 20.59 1.56 -10.46
C ALA A 45 21.30 0.44 -9.66
N LEU A 46 20.53 -0.48 -9.07
CA LEU A 46 21.08 -1.65 -8.36
C LEU A 46 21.82 -2.59 -9.32
N ASP A 47 21.23 -2.86 -10.48
CA ASP A 47 21.85 -3.68 -11.53
C ASP A 47 23.16 -3.05 -12.05
N GLY A 48 23.24 -1.71 -12.02
CA GLY A 48 24.43 -0.93 -12.32
C GLY A 48 25.49 -0.87 -11.20
N GLY A 49 25.30 -1.64 -10.11
CA GLY A 49 26.26 -1.75 -9.01
C GLY A 49 25.98 -0.83 -7.81
N ALA A 50 24.88 -0.07 -7.81
CA ALA A 50 24.46 0.60 -6.58
C ALA A 50 24.06 -0.42 -5.52
N MET A 51 24.32 -0.10 -4.24
CA MET A 51 23.98 -0.98 -3.12
C MET A 51 22.79 -0.45 -2.33
N LEU A 52 22.11 -1.35 -1.62
CA LEU A 52 21.12 -0.99 -0.61
C LEU A 52 21.84 -0.60 0.68
N ASN A 53 21.49 0.55 1.23
CA ASN A 53 21.95 1.00 2.54
C ASN A 53 20.93 1.97 3.14
N PHE A 54 21.08 2.32 4.42
CA PHE A 54 20.28 3.35 5.05
C PHE A 54 20.49 4.71 4.39
N LEU A 55 19.38 5.38 4.08
CA LEU A 55 19.41 6.73 3.53
C LEU A 55 19.86 7.73 4.59
N PRO A 56 20.90 8.54 4.33
CA PRO A 56 21.34 9.59 5.24
C PRO A 56 20.25 10.64 5.48
N GLU A 57 19.46 10.99 4.45
CA GLU A 57 18.43 12.03 4.58
C GLU A 57 17.34 11.71 5.62
N THR A 58 17.14 10.44 5.96
CA THR A 58 16.13 9.98 6.94
C THR A 58 16.75 9.54 8.27
N ALA A 59 18.04 9.78 8.52
CA ALA A 59 18.70 9.40 9.78
C ALA A 59 18.02 10.03 11.00
N HIS A 60 17.69 11.32 10.93
CA HIS A 60 17.03 12.07 12.00
C HIS A 60 15.68 11.46 12.44
N ILE A 61 14.97 10.75 11.55
CA ILE A 61 13.71 10.06 11.89
C ILE A 61 14.03 8.80 12.72
N ARG A 62 15.02 8.02 12.30
CA ARG A 62 15.42 6.77 12.97
C ARG A 62 16.03 7.01 14.34
N GLU A 63 16.73 8.14 14.50
CA GLU A 63 17.43 8.53 15.73
C GLU A 63 16.50 9.22 16.74
N ASN A 64 15.26 9.54 16.35
CA ASN A 64 14.31 10.19 17.24
C ASN A 64 13.61 9.17 18.16
N ALA A 65 14.09 9.06 19.41
CA ALA A 65 13.52 8.17 20.42
C ALA A 65 12.15 8.60 20.97
N THR A 66 11.68 9.82 20.69
CA THR A 66 10.37 10.30 21.17
C THR A 66 9.23 9.95 20.22
N TRP A 67 9.54 9.55 18.98
CA TRP A 67 8.52 9.23 18.00
C TRP A 67 7.92 7.84 18.26
N GLN A 68 6.59 7.73 18.16
CA GLN A 68 5.84 6.48 18.26
C GLN A 68 4.69 6.48 17.24
N CYS A 69 4.29 5.29 16.78
CA CYS A 69 3.12 5.14 15.92
C CYS A 69 1.81 5.32 16.70
N ALA A 70 0.69 5.42 15.99
CA ALA A 70 -0.63 5.45 16.62
C ALA A 70 -0.89 4.15 17.41
N PRO A 71 -1.63 4.22 18.53
CA PRO A 71 -1.94 3.02 19.31
C PRO A 71 -2.75 2.02 18.49
N PRO A 72 -2.58 0.70 18.74
CA PRO A 72 -3.32 -0.32 18.03
C PRO A 72 -4.83 -0.22 18.31
N ALA A 73 -5.65 -0.45 17.28
CA ALA A 73 -7.09 -0.55 17.44
C ALA A 73 -7.48 -1.81 18.26
N PRO A 74 -8.69 -1.85 18.87
CA PRO A 74 -9.20 -3.04 19.53
C PRO A 74 -9.10 -4.29 18.63
N GLY A 75 -8.59 -5.39 19.17
CA GLY A 75 -8.34 -6.63 18.43
C GLY A 75 -6.97 -6.72 17.73
N LEU A 76 -6.16 -5.66 17.74
CA LEU A 76 -4.81 -5.65 17.16
C LEU A 76 -3.67 -5.64 18.20
N THR A 77 -4.00 -5.68 19.49
CA THR A 77 -3.02 -5.65 20.60
C THR A 77 -2.30 -6.98 20.82
N ASP A 78 -2.94 -8.10 20.46
CA ASP A 78 -2.39 -9.44 20.62
C ASP A 78 -2.56 -10.24 19.31
N ARG A 79 -1.47 -10.30 18.55
CA ARG A 79 -1.38 -11.01 17.26
C ARG A 79 -0.33 -12.12 17.32
N ARG A 80 -0.21 -12.79 18.47
CA ARG A 80 0.83 -13.80 18.75
C ARG A 80 0.88 -14.95 17.75
N VAL A 81 -0.23 -15.25 17.09
CA VAL A 81 -0.33 -16.23 16.00
C VAL A 81 -1.21 -15.63 14.91
N GLU A 82 -0.75 -15.72 13.68
CA GLU A 82 -1.51 -15.36 12.48
C GLU A 82 -1.51 -16.56 11.54
N ILE A 83 -2.69 -16.94 11.05
CA ILE A 83 -2.85 -17.97 10.02
C ILE A 83 -3.26 -17.28 8.71
N THR A 84 -2.63 -17.69 7.60
CA THR A 84 -2.94 -17.19 6.26
C THR A 84 -3.55 -18.31 5.42
N GLY A 85 -4.59 -18.03 4.63
CA GLY A 85 -5.25 -18.97 3.73
C GLY A 85 -6.04 -18.25 2.61
N PRO A 86 -6.54 -18.99 1.61
CA PRO A 86 -7.41 -18.47 0.54
C PRO A 86 -8.85 -18.20 1.00
#